data_AF-A0A940VZ33-F1
#
_entry.id   AF-A0A940VZ33-F1
#
_cell.length_a   1.000
_cell.length_b   1.000
_cell.length_c   1.000
_cell.angle_alpha   90.00
_cell.angle_beta   90.00
_cell.angle_gamma   90.00
#
_symmetry.space_group_name_H-M   'P 1'
#
loop_
_entity.id
_entity.type
_entity.pdbx_description
1 polymer ?
#
loop_
_entity_poly.entity_id
_entity_poly.type
_entity_poly.pdbx_seq_one_letter_code
_entity_poly.pdbx_strand_id
1 'polypeptide(L)'
;MAVSPNWAAAIFWMGTLYGVYLLFLGGEFWHMLIRENHSRSRLFAILAFVSAIAAHSNLGAVFGFLHARPYWEGPYMPIYFILSALLSGAAILIVLFYLREDRQTDSTLLPALSKLLAFFLSITIFFTIWKIITGLYGHIPGKAEAYQALLTGPYAFNFWFFEICIGMLIPLFLLLLKKTRLAAFWAASLSILGIFFMRYDLVMVGQVVPLDVLDQSPLPVTYLTYSPTWVEWAVVSLGFGFVGLAYLFAEKKLDLDVRTPAPFPEKNNSAEFAG
;
A
#
# COMPACT_ATOMS: atom_id res chain seq x y z
N MET A 1 14.45 6.90 32.59
CA MET A 1 13.52 6.93 31.44
C MET A 1 13.54 5.67 30.57
N ALA A 2 14.47 4.72 30.73
CA ALA A 2 14.58 3.52 29.88
C ALA A 2 13.78 2.28 30.35
N VAL A 3 12.95 2.37 31.39
CA VAL A 3 12.34 1.20 32.06
C VAL A 3 10.83 1.06 31.78
N SER A 4 10.17 2.08 31.22
CA SER A 4 8.73 2.06 30.93
C SER A 4 8.44 2.58 29.53
N PRO A 5 7.66 1.85 28.69
CA PRO A 5 7.24 2.35 27.39
C PRO A 5 6.35 3.60 27.52
N ASN A 6 6.48 4.52 26.56
CA ASN A 6 5.59 5.66 26.45
C ASN A 6 4.34 5.28 25.63
N TRP A 7 3.24 5.01 26.31
CA TRP A 7 1.97 4.60 25.70
C TRP A 7 1.31 5.71 24.86
N ALA A 8 1.70 6.97 25.03
CA ALA A 8 1.21 8.08 24.22
C ALA A 8 1.93 8.19 22.85
N ALA A 9 3.07 7.53 22.69
CA ALA A 9 3.83 7.60 21.44
C ALA A 9 3.20 6.71 20.36
N ALA A 10 2.82 7.29 19.23
CA ALA A 10 2.29 6.52 18.09
C ALA A 10 3.29 5.49 17.54
N ILE A 11 4.60 5.74 17.69
CA ILE A 11 5.67 4.80 17.32
C ILE A 11 5.65 3.54 18.20
N PHE A 12 5.31 3.66 19.49
CA PHE A 12 5.17 2.50 20.36
C PHE A 12 4.06 1.56 19.87
N TRP A 13 2.92 2.15 19.49
CA TRP A 13 1.81 1.40 18.92
C TRP A 13 2.13 0.80 17.55
N MET A 14 3.03 1.40 16.78
CA MET A 14 3.50 0.81 15.52
C MET A 14 4.14 -0.55 15.76
N GLY A 15 5.15 -0.65 16.64
CA GLY A 15 5.79 -1.93 16.95
C GLY A 15 4.80 -2.96 17.49
N THR A 16 3.89 -2.53 18.37
CA THR A 16 2.89 -3.41 18.99
C THR A 16 1.88 -3.95 17.97
N LEU A 17 1.30 -3.10 17.12
CA LEU A 17 0.29 -3.50 16.13
C LEU A 17 0.89 -4.38 15.03
N TYR A 18 2.12 -4.11 14.59
CA TYR A 18 2.82 -4.97 13.65
C TYR A 18 3.13 -6.34 14.28
N GLY A 19 3.51 -6.38 15.56
CA GLY A 19 3.68 -7.64 16.30
C GLY A 19 2.39 -8.45 16.37
N VAL A 20 1.27 -7.81 16.73
CA VAL A 20 -0.06 -8.44 16.75
C VAL A 20 -0.47 -8.96 15.37
N TYR A 21 -0.24 -8.15 14.32
CA TYR A 21 -0.50 -8.56 12.93
C TYR A 21 0.30 -9.80 12.53
N LEU A 22 1.62 -9.81 12.79
CA LEU A 22 2.48 -10.96 12.49
C LEU A 22 2.08 -12.21 13.28
N LEU A 23 1.65 -12.06 14.53
CA LEU A 23 1.15 -13.17 15.34
C LEU A 23 -0.11 -13.79 14.73
N PHE A 24 -1.08 -12.98 14.32
CA PHE A 24 -2.30 -13.49 13.70
C PHE A 24 -2.05 -14.07 12.31
N LEU A 25 -1.19 -13.44 11.50
CA LEU A 25 -0.79 -13.96 10.20
C LEU A 25 -0.04 -15.30 10.32
N GLY A 26 0.87 -15.41 11.29
CA GLY A 26 1.55 -16.67 11.60
C GLY A 26 0.58 -17.76 12.07
N GLY A 27 -0.41 -17.38 12.89
CA GLY A 27 -1.48 -18.27 13.32
C GLY A 27 -2.37 -18.75 12.16
N GLU A 28 -2.74 -17.85 11.24
CA GLU A 28 -3.46 -18.18 10.01
C GLU A 28 -2.69 -19.19 9.17
N PHE A 29 -1.41 -18.87 8.89
CA PHE A 29 -0.53 -19.72 8.10
C PHE A 29 -0.35 -21.10 8.74
N TRP A 30 -0.13 -21.17 10.06
CA TRP A 30 0.00 -22.42 10.81
C TRP A 30 -1.28 -23.26 10.76
N HIS A 31 -2.45 -22.64 10.98
CA HIS A 31 -3.71 -23.36 10.95
C HIS A 31 -4.12 -23.82 9.56
N MET A 32 -3.77 -23.05 8.53
CA MET A 32 -4.05 -23.37 7.14
C MET A 32 -3.17 -24.52 6.63
N LEU A 33 -1.85 -24.43 6.78
CA LEU A 33 -0.90 -25.36 6.14
C LEU A 33 -0.54 -26.58 6.98
N ILE A 34 -0.49 -26.45 8.31
CA ILE A 34 0.02 -27.53 9.18
C ILE A 34 -1.13 -28.31 9.83
N ARG A 35 -2.20 -27.60 10.21
CA ARG A 35 -3.36 -28.21 10.88
C ARG A 35 -4.53 -28.48 9.95
N GLU A 36 -4.48 -28.00 8.70
CA GLU A 36 -5.55 -28.10 7.69
C GLU A 36 -6.94 -27.71 8.25
N ASN A 37 -6.97 -26.78 9.21
CA ASN A 37 -8.18 -26.40 9.93
C ASN A 37 -8.70 -25.07 9.38
N HIS A 38 -9.53 -25.16 8.35
CA HIS A 38 -10.08 -24.00 7.64
C HIS A 38 -10.92 -23.06 8.52
N SER A 39 -11.61 -23.58 9.54
CA SER A 39 -12.43 -22.75 10.44
C SER A 39 -11.56 -21.84 11.30
N ARG A 40 -10.50 -22.39 11.92
CA ARG A 40 -9.56 -21.60 12.71
C ARG A 40 -8.71 -20.68 11.83
N SER A 41 -8.26 -21.16 10.67
CA SER A 41 -7.56 -20.32 9.70
C SER A 41 -8.38 -19.07 9.34
N ARG A 42 -9.69 -19.22 9.06
CA ARG A 42 -10.57 -18.08 8.77
C ARG A 42 -10.67 -17.07 9.92
N LEU A 43 -10.75 -17.55 11.17
CA LEU A 43 -10.75 -16.66 12.34
C LEU A 43 -9.44 -15.85 12.41
N PHE A 44 -8.30 -16.53 12.31
CA PHE A 44 -6.99 -15.87 12.32
C PHE A 44 -6.80 -14.93 11.13
N ALA A 45 -7.30 -15.26 9.95
CA ALA A 45 -7.28 -14.39 8.77
C ALA A 45 -8.08 -13.09 9.00
N ILE A 46 -9.27 -13.18 9.62
CA ILE A 46 -10.06 -11.99 9.96
C ILE A 46 -9.32 -11.13 11.00
N LEU A 47 -8.74 -11.75 12.03
CA LEU A 47 -7.95 -11.03 13.04
C LEU A 47 -6.69 -10.39 12.44
N ALA A 48 -6.00 -11.09 11.53
CA ALA A 48 -4.87 -10.58 10.78
C ALA A 48 -5.28 -9.40 9.89
N PHE A 49 -6.44 -9.48 9.23
CA PHE A 49 -6.96 -8.38 8.41
C PHE A 49 -7.29 -7.13 9.24
N VAL A 50 -8.00 -7.29 10.36
CA VAL A 50 -8.34 -6.15 11.25
C VAL A 50 -7.08 -5.51 11.84
N SER A 51 -6.13 -6.33 12.30
CA SER A 51 -4.85 -5.84 12.82
C SER A 51 -3.97 -5.20 11.73
N ALA A 52 -4.00 -5.71 10.49
CA ALA A 52 -3.30 -5.10 9.36
C ALA A 52 -3.84 -3.69 9.05
N ILE A 53 -5.16 -3.50 9.06
CA ILE A 53 -5.77 -2.17 8.90
C ILE A 53 -5.32 -1.24 10.02
N ALA A 54 -5.35 -1.70 11.27
CA ALA A 54 -4.89 -0.91 12.41
C ALA A 54 -3.39 -0.56 12.34
N ALA A 55 -2.55 -1.50 11.90
CA ALA A 55 -1.11 -1.28 11.75
C ALA A 55 -0.80 -0.23 10.67
N HIS A 56 -1.43 -0.35 9.49
CA HIS A 56 -1.23 0.61 8.40
C HIS A 56 -1.85 1.98 8.70
N SER A 57 -2.99 2.01 9.38
CA SER A 57 -3.60 3.27 9.81
C SER A 57 -2.73 3.99 10.84
N ASN A 58 -2.15 3.24 11.79
CA ASN A 58 -1.22 3.80 12.78
C ASN A 58 0.07 4.31 12.13
N LEU A 59 0.60 3.61 11.12
CA LEU A 59 1.74 4.12 10.34
C LEU A 59 1.42 5.49 9.73
N GLY A 60 0.26 5.63 9.10
CA GLY A 60 -0.20 6.94 8.61
C GLY A 60 -0.43 7.95 9.74
N ALA A 61 -0.93 7.52 10.90
CA ALA A 61 -1.17 8.38 12.05
C ALA A 61 0.12 8.97 12.63
N VAL A 62 1.24 8.23 12.59
CA VAL A 62 2.55 8.75 13.01
C VAL A 62 2.93 10.00 12.22
N PHE A 63 2.64 10.04 10.92
CA PHE A 63 2.78 11.24 10.11
C PHE A 63 1.68 12.27 10.43
N GLY A 64 0.43 11.83 10.51
CA GLY A 64 -0.74 12.69 10.74
C GLY A 64 -0.75 13.45 12.06
N PHE A 65 -0.12 12.92 13.11
CA PHE A 65 0.00 13.55 14.43
C PHE A 65 1.19 14.50 14.54
N LEU A 66 2.06 14.59 13.53
CA LEU A 66 3.24 15.43 13.59
C LEU A 66 2.89 16.89 13.25
N HIS A 67 2.46 17.65 14.27
CA HIS A 67 2.15 19.08 14.11
C HIS A 67 3.34 19.92 13.62
N ALA A 68 4.57 19.48 13.91
CA ALA A 68 5.78 20.12 13.42
C ALA A 68 5.96 19.98 11.90
N ARG A 69 5.08 19.31 11.15
CA ARG A 69 5.15 19.19 9.68
C ARG A 69 3.74 19.28 9.08
N PRO A 70 3.22 20.48 8.79
CA PRO A 70 1.83 20.69 8.35
C PRO A 70 1.41 19.94 7.08
N TYR A 71 2.36 19.60 6.21
CA TYR A 71 2.10 18.78 5.03
C TYR A 71 1.56 17.39 5.39
N TRP A 72 2.11 16.79 6.45
CA TRP A 72 1.67 15.47 6.93
C TRP A 72 0.49 15.55 7.88
N GLU A 73 0.39 16.66 8.61
CA GLU A 73 -0.61 16.85 9.64
C GLU A 73 -2.05 16.74 9.09
N GLY A 74 -2.83 15.89 9.75
CA GLY A 74 -4.26 15.73 9.51
C GLY A 74 -4.74 14.27 9.48
N PRO A 75 -6.07 14.07 9.52
CA PRO A 75 -6.69 12.75 9.57
C PRO A 75 -6.61 11.98 8.24
N TYR A 76 -6.12 12.62 7.18
CA TYR A 76 -5.97 12.02 5.85
C TYR A 76 -4.94 10.90 5.81
N MET A 77 -3.81 11.05 6.52
CA MET A 77 -2.67 10.13 6.40
C MET A 77 -3.02 8.68 6.77
N PRO A 78 -3.71 8.39 7.90
CA PRO A 78 -4.16 7.03 8.20
C PRO A 78 -4.96 6.37 7.07
N ILE A 79 -5.90 7.11 6.47
CA ILE A 79 -6.79 6.60 5.41
C ILE A 79 -5.97 6.36 4.13
N TYR A 80 -5.10 7.30 3.79
CA TYR A 80 -4.25 7.21 2.62
C TYR A 80 -3.29 6.02 2.66
N PHE A 81 -2.72 5.72 3.83
CA PHE A 81 -1.83 4.57 4.01
C PHE A 81 -2.56 3.24 3.86
N ILE A 82 -3.81 3.11 4.34
CA ILE A 82 -4.63 1.91 4.11
C ILE A 82 -4.90 1.72 2.61
N LEU A 83 -5.36 2.78 1.92
CA LEU A 83 -5.70 2.71 0.50
C LEU A 83 -4.50 2.32 -0.36
N SER A 84 -3.35 2.95 -0.12
CA SER A 84 -2.12 2.64 -0.84
C SER A 84 -1.57 1.25 -0.53
N ALA A 85 -1.76 0.73 0.69
CA ALA A 85 -1.41 -0.66 1.03
C ALA A 85 -2.27 -1.66 0.23
N LEU A 86 -3.59 -1.44 0.16
CA LEU A 86 -4.51 -2.27 -0.63
C LEU A 86 -4.17 -2.22 -2.12
N LEU A 87 -3.84 -1.03 -2.64
CA LEU A 87 -3.43 -0.83 -4.03
C LEU A 87 -2.14 -1.61 -4.34
N SER A 88 -1.10 -1.47 -3.49
CA SER A 88 0.15 -2.21 -3.67
C SER A 88 -0.03 -3.72 -3.54
N GLY A 89 -0.90 -4.17 -2.63
CA GLY A 89 -1.22 -5.58 -2.44
C GLY A 89 -1.90 -6.18 -3.67
N ALA A 90 -2.91 -5.50 -4.23
CA ALA A 90 -3.55 -5.94 -5.46
C ALA A 90 -2.55 -5.97 -6.64
N ALA A 91 -1.71 -4.94 -6.77
CA ALA A 91 -0.72 -4.86 -7.84
C ALA A 91 0.33 -5.98 -7.75
N ILE A 92 0.91 -6.24 -6.57
CA ILE A 92 1.92 -7.30 -6.43
C ILE A 92 1.33 -8.68 -6.69
N LEU A 93 0.08 -8.94 -6.27
CA LEU A 93 -0.61 -10.20 -6.57
C LEU A 93 -0.80 -10.41 -8.07
N ILE A 94 -1.13 -9.36 -8.82
CA ILE A 94 -1.24 -9.44 -10.30
C ILE A 94 0.11 -9.76 -10.93
N VAL A 95 1.19 -9.13 -10.45
CA VAL A 95 2.56 -9.39 -10.95
C VAL A 95 2.95 -10.84 -10.68
N LEU A 96 2.77 -11.33 -9.45
CA LEU A 96 3.08 -12.70 -9.08
C LEU A 96 2.24 -13.71 -9.88
N PHE A 97 0.95 -13.44 -10.05
CA PHE A 97 0.07 -14.28 -10.87
C PHE A 97 0.52 -14.35 -12.33
N TYR A 98 1.02 -13.26 -12.89
CA TYR A 98 1.54 -13.24 -14.26
C TYR A 98 2.86 -13.99 -14.42
N LEU A 99 3.73 -13.93 -13.40
CA LEU A 99 5.04 -14.60 -13.40
C LEU A 99 4.95 -16.11 -13.18
N ARG A 100 3.83 -16.60 -12.64
CA ARG A 100 3.60 -18.03 -12.44
C ARG A 100 3.52 -18.77 -13.79
N GLU A 101 4.24 -19.89 -13.89
CA GLU A 101 4.39 -20.66 -15.14
C GLU A 101 3.10 -21.37 -15.55
N ASP A 102 2.24 -21.72 -14.59
CA ASP A 102 0.94 -22.33 -14.85
C ASP A 102 -0.10 -21.30 -15.33
N ARG A 103 -0.14 -21.14 -16.66
CA ARG A 103 -1.11 -20.27 -17.34
C ARG A 103 -2.55 -20.80 -17.29
N GLN A 104 -2.81 -22.02 -16.82
CA GLN A 104 -4.16 -22.57 -16.72
C GLN A 104 -4.91 -22.11 -15.46
N THR A 105 -4.23 -21.39 -14.56
CA THR A 105 -4.85 -20.85 -13.34
C THR A 105 -6.06 -19.96 -13.61
N ASP A 106 -7.10 -20.27 -12.82
CA ASP A 106 -8.42 -19.65 -12.64
C ASP A 106 -8.74 -18.44 -13.54
N SER A 107 -9.64 -18.63 -14.50
CA SER A 107 -10.11 -17.59 -15.44
C SER A 107 -10.77 -16.39 -14.74
N THR A 108 -11.09 -16.53 -13.45
CA THR A 108 -11.84 -15.56 -12.65
C THR A 108 -10.99 -14.66 -11.76
N LEU A 109 -9.81 -15.13 -11.30
CA LEU A 109 -9.01 -14.44 -10.28
C LEU A 109 -8.36 -13.16 -10.81
N LEU A 110 -7.69 -13.24 -11.96
CA LEU A 110 -7.01 -12.09 -12.54
C LEU A 110 -7.98 -10.95 -12.91
N PRO A 111 -9.16 -11.20 -13.52
CA PRO A 111 -10.19 -10.18 -13.68
C PRO A 111 -10.65 -9.57 -12.35
N ALA A 112 -10.79 -10.37 -11.29
CA ALA A 112 -11.19 -9.87 -9.97
C ALA A 112 -10.12 -8.93 -9.37
N LEU A 113 -8.85 -9.34 -9.40
CA LEU A 113 -7.72 -8.51 -8.95
C LEU A 113 -7.59 -7.23 -9.79
N SER A 114 -7.78 -7.32 -11.10
CA SER A 114 -7.74 -6.16 -12.01
C SER A 114 -8.85 -5.14 -11.70
N LYS A 115 -10.06 -5.62 -11.37
CA LYS A 115 -11.17 -4.77 -10.93
C LYS A 115 -10.87 -4.10 -9.58
N LEU A 116 -10.31 -4.86 -8.62
CA LEU A 116 -9.89 -4.30 -7.33
C LEU A 116 -8.80 -3.24 -7.49
N LEU A 117 -7.78 -3.50 -8.31
CA LEU A 117 -6.73 -2.52 -8.60
C LEU A 117 -7.31 -1.25 -9.23
N ALA A 118 -8.17 -1.37 -10.25
CA ALA A 118 -8.84 -0.22 -10.88
C ALA A 118 -9.72 0.55 -9.88
N PHE A 119 -10.41 -0.14 -8.98
CA PHE A 119 -11.21 0.47 -7.93
C PHE A 119 -10.34 1.26 -6.94
N PHE A 120 -9.25 0.66 -6.43
CA PHE A 120 -8.34 1.34 -5.50
C PHE A 120 -7.61 2.52 -6.16
N LEU A 121 -7.21 2.39 -7.43
CA LEU A 121 -6.68 3.50 -8.24
C LEU A 121 -7.68 4.66 -8.33
N SER A 122 -8.93 4.37 -8.66
CA SER A 122 -9.98 5.40 -8.79
C SER A 122 -10.21 6.15 -7.47
N ILE A 123 -10.28 5.41 -6.36
CA ILE A 123 -10.40 6.00 -5.02
C ILE A 123 -9.15 6.84 -4.71
N THR A 124 -7.96 6.34 -4.99
CA THR A 124 -6.70 7.04 -4.72
C THR A 124 -6.61 8.34 -5.50
N ILE A 125 -7.02 8.37 -6.77
CA ILE A 125 -7.10 9.60 -7.58
C ILE A 125 -8.06 10.60 -6.92
N PHE A 126 -9.27 10.17 -6.55
CA PHE A 126 -10.25 11.03 -5.89
C PHE A 126 -9.71 11.63 -4.59
N PHE A 127 -9.10 10.81 -3.73
CA PHE A 127 -8.49 11.29 -2.49
C PHE A 127 -7.27 12.17 -2.73
N THR A 128 -6.52 11.96 -3.81
CA THR A 128 -5.37 12.80 -4.18
C THR A 128 -5.83 14.19 -4.63
N ILE A 129 -6.92 14.27 -5.40
CA ILE A 129 -7.53 15.55 -5.78
C ILE A 129 -7.97 16.33 -4.54
N TRP A 130 -8.72 15.69 -3.63
CA TRP A 130 -9.15 16.34 -2.39
C TRP A 130 -7.99 16.71 -1.46
N LYS A 131 -6.95 15.88 -1.39
CA LYS A 131 -5.70 16.19 -0.66
C LYS A 131 -5.10 17.51 -1.15
N ILE A 132 -5.01 17.70 -2.47
CA ILE A 132 -4.45 18.92 -3.06
C ILE A 132 -5.33 20.13 -2.81
N ILE A 133 -6.65 20.00 -3.02
CA ILE A 133 -7.61 21.10 -2.80
C ILE A 133 -7.52 21.57 -1.35
N THR A 134 -7.62 20.64 -0.39
CA THR A 134 -7.59 20.96 1.04
C THR A 134 -6.21 21.44 1.51
N GLY A 135 -5.14 20.94 0.90
CA GLY A 135 -3.77 21.34 1.19
C GLY A 135 -3.43 22.78 0.79
N LEU A 136 -4.02 23.26 -0.31
CA LEU A 136 -3.87 24.64 -0.77
C LEU A 136 -4.88 25.60 -0.12
N TYR A 137 -6.00 25.06 0.37
CA TYR A 137 -7.05 25.86 0.97
C TYR A 137 -6.58 26.50 2.28
N GLY A 138 -6.89 27.80 2.45
CA GLY A 138 -6.57 28.53 3.68
C GLY A 138 -5.12 28.99 3.84
N HIS A 139 -4.22 28.68 2.89
CA HIS A 139 -2.82 29.15 2.86
C HIS A 139 -2.08 29.00 4.21
N ILE A 140 -2.24 27.85 4.86
CA ILE A 140 -1.59 27.57 6.14
C ILE A 140 -0.07 27.56 5.93
N PRO A 141 0.71 28.36 6.70
CA PRO A 141 2.16 28.40 6.59
C PRO A 141 2.79 27.02 6.74
N GLY A 142 3.74 26.73 5.86
CA GLY A 142 4.43 25.45 5.75
C GLY A 142 3.64 24.36 5.03
N LYS A 143 2.30 24.42 5.01
CA LYS A 143 1.45 23.47 4.28
C LYS A 143 1.32 23.87 2.82
N ALA A 144 0.96 25.13 2.56
CA ALA A 144 0.75 25.62 1.21
C ALA A 144 2.04 25.56 0.38
N GLU A 145 3.17 25.90 0.98
CA GLU A 145 4.50 25.87 0.36
C GLU A 145 4.96 24.45 0.06
N ALA A 146 4.60 23.47 0.90
CA ALA A 146 4.84 22.06 0.60
C ALA A 146 4.03 21.61 -0.63
N TYR A 147 2.77 22.00 -0.74
CA TYR A 147 1.98 21.72 -1.94
C TYR A 147 2.48 22.48 -3.18
N GLN A 148 3.00 23.69 -3.03
CA GLN A 148 3.66 24.40 -4.13
C GLN A 148 4.93 23.67 -4.58
N ALA A 149 5.76 23.20 -3.65
CA ALA A 149 6.94 22.40 -3.94
C ALA A 149 6.60 21.12 -4.74
N LEU A 150 5.46 20.51 -4.42
CA LEU A 150 4.93 19.31 -5.09
C LEU A 150 4.31 19.60 -6.46
N LEU A 151 3.59 20.72 -6.64
CA LEU A 151 2.81 20.98 -7.86
C LEU A 151 3.56 21.76 -8.92
N THR A 152 4.35 22.75 -8.52
CA THR A 152 5.05 23.69 -9.41
C THR A 152 6.53 23.86 -9.07
N GLY A 153 6.98 23.32 -7.95
CA GLY A 153 8.36 23.41 -7.48
C GLY A 153 9.24 22.22 -7.85
N PRO A 154 10.28 21.94 -7.04
CA PRO A 154 11.31 20.94 -7.36
C PRO A 154 10.79 19.51 -7.58
N TYR A 155 9.65 19.16 -6.98
CA TYR A 155 9.06 17.82 -7.05
C TYR A 155 7.90 17.73 -8.07
N ALA A 156 7.61 18.80 -8.81
CA ALA A 156 6.53 18.84 -9.80
C ALA A 156 6.66 17.74 -10.87
N PHE A 157 7.87 17.52 -11.39
CA PHE A 157 8.08 16.46 -12.36
C PHE A 157 7.77 15.09 -11.76
N ASN A 158 8.22 14.81 -10.53
CA ASN A 158 7.95 13.53 -9.87
C ASN A 158 6.45 13.30 -9.69
N PHE A 159 5.77 14.31 -9.15
CA PHE A 159 4.35 14.25 -8.88
C PHE A 159 3.53 14.03 -10.16
N TRP A 160 3.71 14.89 -11.18
CA TRP A 160 2.89 14.81 -12.38
C TRP A 160 3.23 13.59 -13.24
N PHE A 161 4.52 13.31 -13.45
CA PHE A 161 4.93 12.24 -14.35
C PHE A 161 4.85 10.87 -13.68
N PHE A 162 5.48 10.70 -12.51
CA PHE A 162 5.56 9.38 -11.87
C PHE A 162 4.32 9.04 -11.03
N GLU A 163 3.86 9.94 -10.15
CA GLU A 163 2.70 9.66 -9.30
C GLU A 163 1.39 9.68 -10.09
N ILE A 164 1.10 10.78 -10.81
CA ILE A 164 -0.19 10.94 -11.50
C ILE A 164 -0.24 10.17 -12.82
N CYS A 165 0.67 10.42 -13.77
CA CYS A 165 0.60 9.79 -15.08
C CYS A 165 0.92 8.29 -15.02
N ILE A 166 2.12 7.92 -14.59
CA ILE A 166 2.59 6.52 -14.56
C ILE A 166 1.89 5.72 -13.45
N GLY A 167 1.73 6.29 -12.26
CA GLY A 167 1.23 5.57 -11.11
C GLY A 167 -0.27 5.38 -11.08
N MET A 168 -1.03 6.36 -11.60
CA MET A 168 -2.48 6.39 -11.46
C MET A 168 -3.22 6.31 -12.80
N LEU A 169 -3.02 7.27 -13.70
CA LEU A 169 -3.84 7.42 -14.90
C LEU A 169 -3.58 6.32 -15.93
N ILE A 170 -2.32 6.09 -16.33
CA ILE A 170 -1.97 5.07 -17.33
C ILE A 170 -2.44 3.67 -16.89
N PRO A 171 -2.16 3.21 -15.65
CA PRO A 171 -2.65 1.92 -15.17
C PRO A 171 -4.17 1.82 -15.20
N LEU A 172 -4.87 2.87 -14.75
CA LEU A 172 -6.33 2.87 -14.74
C LEU A 172 -6.89 2.74 -16.15
N PHE A 173 -6.40 3.53 -17.11
CA PHE A 173 -6.85 3.45 -18.50
C PHE A 173 -6.52 2.09 -19.13
N LEU A 174 -5.35 1.52 -18.86
CA LEU A 174 -5.00 0.18 -19.34
C LEU A 174 -6.00 -0.88 -18.86
N LEU A 175 -6.38 -0.85 -17.58
CA LEU A 175 -7.32 -1.80 -16.99
C LEU A 175 -8.75 -1.62 -17.52
N LEU A 176 -9.17 -0.38 -17.79
CA LEU A 176 -10.50 -0.08 -18.32
C LEU A 176 -10.65 -0.44 -19.80
N LEU A 177 -9.61 -0.20 -20.60
CA LEU A 177 -9.66 -0.40 -22.05
C LEU A 177 -9.33 -1.83 -22.46
N LYS A 178 -8.38 -2.49 -21.76
CA LYS A 178 -7.86 -3.81 -22.16
C LYS A 178 -8.01 -4.83 -21.04
N LYS A 179 -8.90 -5.80 -21.25
CA LYS A 179 -9.12 -6.94 -20.35
C LYS A 179 -8.17 -8.10 -20.66
N THR A 180 -6.88 -7.82 -20.82
CA THR A 180 -5.86 -8.84 -21.18
C THR A 180 -4.87 -9.06 -20.04
N ARG A 181 -4.29 -10.27 -19.97
CA ARG A 181 -3.27 -10.59 -18.95
C ARG A 181 -2.08 -9.64 -18.98
N LEU A 182 -1.59 -9.32 -20.18
CA LEU A 182 -0.46 -8.41 -20.38
C LEU A 182 -0.79 -6.97 -19.95
N ALA A 183 -1.99 -6.49 -20.22
CA ALA A 183 -2.42 -5.15 -19.77
C ALA A 183 -2.50 -5.07 -18.24
N ALA A 184 -3.03 -6.12 -17.59
CA ALA A 184 -3.08 -6.19 -16.12
C ALA A 184 -1.67 -6.18 -15.51
N PHE A 185 -0.74 -6.95 -16.08
CA PHE A 185 0.66 -6.97 -15.64
C PHE A 185 1.33 -5.60 -15.73
N TRP A 186 1.21 -4.92 -16.88
CA TRP A 186 1.80 -3.59 -17.04
C TRP A 186 1.13 -2.55 -16.15
N ALA A 187 -0.20 -2.57 -16.02
CA ALA A 187 -0.91 -1.68 -15.11
C ALA A 187 -0.42 -1.86 -13.67
N ALA A 188 -0.34 -3.11 -13.18
CA ALA A 188 0.16 -3.41 -11.85
C ALA A 188 1.62 -2.97 -11.64
N SER A 189 2.50 -3.25 -12.61
CA SER A 189 3.92 -2.87 -12.54
C SER A 189 4.12 -1.36 -12.49
N LEU A 190 3.39 -0.63 -13.34
CA LEU A 190 3.41 0.83 -13.37
C LEU A 190 2.80 1.44 -12.09
N SER A 191 1.74 0.83 -11.55
CA SER A 191 1.19 1.24 -10.25
C SER A 191 2.17 1.03 -9.10
N ILE A 192 2.94 -0.07 -9.07
CA ILE A 192 3.99 -0.28 -8.05
C ILE A 192 5.06 0.81 -8.15
N LEU A 193 5.51 1.13 -9.36
CA LEU A 193 6.46 2.22 -9.59
C LEU A 193 5.88 3.56 -9.12
N GLY A 194 4.62 3.84 -9.45
CA GLY A 194 3.92 5.03 -8.99
C GLY A 194 3.80 5.12 -7.47
N ILE A 195 3.50 4.01 -6.79
CA ILE A 195 3.43 3.94 -5.32
C ILE A 195 4.79 4.28 -4.69
N PHE A 196 5.89 3.85 -5.30
CA PHE A 196 7.23 4.21 -4.83
C PHE A 196 7.43 5.72 -4.86
N PHE A 197 7.14 6.39 -5.99
CA PHE A 197 7.25 7.84 -6.10
C PHE A 197 6.26 8.57 -5.20
N MET A 198 5.04 8.07 -5.07
CA MET A 198 4.03 8.57 -4.14
C MET A 198 4.51 8.54 -2.67
N ARG A 199 5.28 7.52 -2.28
CA ARG A 199 5.92 7.45 -0.96
C ARG A 199 7.14 8.35 -0.84
N TYR A 200 7.95 8.40 -1.88
CA TYR A 200 9.11 9.28 -1.97
C TYR A 200 8.69 10.74 -1.83
N ASP A 201 7.76 11.21 -2.66
CA ASP A 201 7.24 12.57 -2.66
C ASP A 201 6.55 12.89 -1.33
N LEU A 202 5.78 11.96 -0.76
CA LEU A 202 5.18 12.15 0.57
C LEU A 202 6.24 12.47 1.64
N VAL A 203 7.35 11.74 1.68
CA VAL A 203 8.39 11.97 2.69
C VAL A 203 9.19 13.22 2.36
N MET A 204 9.64 13.35 1.11
CA MET A 204 10.53 14.42 0.67
C MET A 204 9.87 15.79 0.74
N VAL A 205 8.63 15.91 0.27
CA VAL A 205 7.88 17.19 0.33
C VAL A 205 7.54 17.57 1.77
N GLY A 206 7.32 16.59 2.66
CA GLY A 206 7.15 16.89 4.08
C GLY A 206 8.41 17.41 4.76
N GLN A 207 9.60 17.13 4.22
CA GLN A 207 10.88 17.53 4.80
C GLN A 207 11.51 18.75 4.15
N VAL A 208 11.20 19.03 2.88
CA VAL A 208 11.81 20.10 2.08
C VAL A 208 11.51 21.50 2.65
N VAL A 209 10.35 21.67 3.31
CA VAL A 209 9.97 22.93 3.94
C VAL A 209 10.61 23.03 5.33
N PRO A 210 11.38 24.09 5.65
CA PRO A 210 12.03 24.24 6.96
C PRO A 210 11.03 24.35 8.12
N LEU A 211 11.46 23.94 9.33
CA LEU A 211 10.65 24.06 10.54
C LEU A 211 10.45 25.52 10.98
N ASP A 212 11.40 26.40 10.70
CA ASP A 212 11.33 27.83 11.08
C ASP A 212 10.15 28.58 10.44
N VAL A 213 9.61 28.05 9.32
CA VAL A 213 8.39 28.55 8.67
C VAL A 213 7.17 28.37 9.57
N LEU A 214 7.18 27.39 10.47
CA LEU A 214 6.09 27.11 11.42
C LEU A 214 6.07 28.08 12.59
N ASP A 215 7.23 28.64 12.92
CA ASP A 215 7.38 29.66 13.96
C ASP A 215 7.06 31.08 13.43
N GLN A 216 6.37 31.17 12.29
CA GLN A 216 5.85 32.40 11.65
C GLN A 216 6.95 33.43 11.28
N SER A 217 8.18 32.97 11.03
CA SER A 217 9.25 33.86 10.60
C SER A 217 9.00 34.38 9.16
N PRO A 218 9.13 35.70 8.90
CA PRO A 218 8.77 36.32 7.61
C PRO A 218 9.83 36.11 6.51
N LEU A 219 10.65 35.06 6.59
CA LEU A 219 11.71 34.80 5.63
C LEU A 219 11.17 34.08 4.38
N PRO A 220 11.69 34.38 3.18
CA PRO A 220 11.34 33.64 1.98
C PRO A 220 11.71 32.16 2.12
N VAL A 221 10.79 31.27 1.76
CA VAL A 221 10.99 29.82 1.90
C VAL A 221 12.14 29.36 1.00
N THR A 222 13.18 28.84 1.64
CA THR A 222 14.28 28.16 0.95
C THR A 222 14.11 26.66 1.13
N TYR A 223 13.95 25.95 0.02
CA TYR A 223 13.78 24.50 0.03
C TYR A 223 15.07 23.79 0.43
N LEU A 224 14.96 22.88 1.40
CA LEU A 224 16.06 22.00 1.79
C LEU A 224 16.33 20.98 0.69
N THR A 225 17.61 20.72 0.41
CA THR A 225 18.01 19.70 -0.56
C THR A 225 18.45 18.44 0.16
N TYR A 226 18.02 17.29 -0.34
CA TYR A 226 18.46 15.99 0.12
C TYR A 226 18.76 15.12 -1.10
N SER A 227 19.85 14.37 -1.02
CA SER A 227 20.26 13.40 -2.01
C SER A 227 20.63 12.12 -1.28
N PRO A 228 20.01 10.97 -1.62
CA PRO A 228 20.32 9.73 -0.94
C PRO A 228 21.77 9.32 -1.17
N THR A 229 22.42 8.88 -0.10
CA THR A 229 23.75 8.31 -0.11
C THR A 229 23.72 6.91 -0.73
N TRP A 230 24.89 6.44 -1.18
CA TRP A 230 25.02 5.06 -1.70
C TRP A 230 24.65 4.00 -0.65
N VAL A 231 24.84 4.29 0.64
CA VAL A 231 24.49 3.39 1.75
C VAL A 231 22.98 3.22 1.86
N GLU A 232 22.21 4.31 1.72
CA GLU A 232 20.75 4.24 1.73
C GLU A 232 20.24 3.40 0.55
N TRP A 233 20.81 3.59 -0.63
CA TRP A 233 20.50 2.73 -1.78
C TRP A 233 20.85 1.25 -1.53
N ALA A 234 22.01 0.98 -0.94
CA ALA A 234 22.43 -0.38 -0.63
C ALA A 234 21.48 -1.08 0.37
N VAL A 235 21.01 -0.36 1.41
CA VAL A 235 20.05 -0.88 2.39
C VAL A 235 18.70 -1.21 1.72
N VAL A 236 18.23 -0.35 0.82
CA VAL A 236 17.00 -0.61 0.06
C VAL A 236 17.15 -1.84 -0.84
N SER A 237 18.25 -1.95 -1.59
CA SER A 237 18.53 -3.12 -2.43
C SER A 237 18.63 -4.41 -1.62
N LEU A 238 19.24 -4.35 -0.43
CA LEU A 238 19.32 -5.49 0.49
C LEU A 238 17.92 -5.92 0.96
N GLY A 239 17.03 -4.98 1.26
CA GLY A 239 15.64 -5.26 1.63
C GLY A 239 14.89 -6.02 0.54
N PHE A 240 14.96 -5.55 -0.72
CA PHE A 240 14.35 -6.26 -1.84
C PHE A 240 14.96 -7.66 -2.05
N GLY A 241 16.29 -7.77 -1.96
CA GLY A 241 16.97 -9.06 -2.04
C GLY A 241 16.55 -10.03 -0.96
N PHE A 242 16.45 -9.57 0.29
CA PHE A 242 16.00 -10.39 1.41
C PHE A 242 14.56 -10.90 1.22
N VAL A 243 13.63 -10.02 0.82
CA VAL A 243 12.23 -10.41 0.56
C VAL A 243 12.15 -11.40 -0.60
N GLY A 244 12.88 -11.17 -1.69
CA GLY A 244 12.93 -12.08 -2.83
C GLY A 244 13.48 -13.45 -2.46
N LEU A 245 14.58 -13.52 -1.70
CA LEU A 245 15.16 -14.77 -1.23
C LEU A 245 14.21 -15.50 -0.26
N ALA A 246 13.56 -14.78 0.65
CA ALA A 246 12.58 -15.35 1.56
C ALA A 246 11.37 -15.93 0.81
N TYR A 247 10.89 -15.25 -0.22
CA TYR A 247 9.82 -15.74 -1.10
C TYR A 247 10.22 -17.02 -1.83
N LEU A 248 11.39 -17.05 -2.49
CA LEU A 248 11.87 -18.24 -3.20
C LEU A 248 12.13 -19.42 -2.25
N PHE A 249 12.66 -19.14 -1.06
CA PHE A 249 12.85 -20.16 -0.03
C PHE A 249 11.50 -20.73 0.45
N ALA A 250 10.50 -19.87 0.64
CA ALA A 250 9.15 -20.26 1.00
C ALA A 250 8.52 -21.13 -0.09
N GLU A 251 8.57 -20.70 -1.35
CA GLU A 251 8.04 -21.44 -2.50
C GLU A 251 8.68 -22.83 -2.65
N LYS A 252 9.99 -22.95 -2.43
CA LYS A 252 10.69 -24.24 -2.54
C LYS A 252 10.37 -25.19 -1.39
N LYS A 253 10.12 -24.67 -0.18
CA LYS A 253 10.02 -25.50 1.05
C LYS A 253 8.59 -25.77 1.48
N LEU A 254 7.65 -24.94 1.08
CA LEU A 254 6.24 -25.04 1.43
C LEU A 254 5.47 -25.58 0.23
N ASP A 255 4.65 -26.61 0.43
CA ASP A 255 3.70 -27.07 -0.57
C ASP A 255 2.56 -26.04 -0.66
N LEU A 256 2.74 -25.01 -1.50
CA LEU A 256 1.82 -23.88 -1.63
C LEU A 256 0.66 -24.16 -2.60
N ASP A 257 0.66 -25.34 -3.24
CA ASP A 257 -0.44 -25.76 -4.09
C ASP A 257 -1.61 -26.21 -3.22
N VAL A 258 -2.59 -25.33 -3.08
CA VAL A 258 -3.90 -25.69 -2.53
C VAL A 258 -4.47 -26.76 -3.47
N ARG A 259 -4.47 -28.01 -3.01
CA ARG A 259 -5.26 -29.08 -3.64
C ARG A 259 -6.69 -28.57 -3.71
N THR A 260 -7.16 -28.23 -4.92
CA THR A 260 -8.53 -27.76 -5.15
C THR A 260 -9.48 -28.67 -4.38
N PRO A 261 -10.29 -28.13 -3.45
CA PRO A 261 -11.38 -28.90 -2.87
C PRO A 261 -12.20 -29.45 -4.04
N ALA A 262 -12.56 -30.73 -3.99
CA ALA A 262 -13.41 -31.33 -5.00
C ALA A 262 -14.62 -30.41 -5.27
N PRO A 263 -15.00 -30.18 -6.53
CA PRO A 263 -16.15 -29.34 -6.84
C PRO A 263 -17.34 -29.81 -6.01
N PHE A 264 -18.04 -28.86 -5.38
CA PHE A 264 -19.24 -29.16 -4.61
C PHE A 264 -20.18 -30.00 -5.47
N PRO A 265 -20.71 -31.13 -4.97
CA PRO A 265 -21.60 -31.97 -5.76
C PRO A 265 -22.77 -31.11 -6.26
N GLU A 266 -22.97 -31.10 -7.58
CA GLU A 266 -24.14 -30.48 -8.20
C GLU A 266 -25.38 -31.01 -7.49
N LYS A 267 -26.15 -30.11 -6.87
CA LYS A 267 -27.49 -30.43 -6.39
C LYS A 267 -28.31 -30.75 -7.64
N ASN A 268 -28.48 -32.04 -7.91
CA ASN A 268 -29.28 -32.54 -9.00
C ASN A 268 -30.76 -32.23 -8.74
N ASN A 269 -31.21 -31.03 -9.12
CA ASN A 269 -32.60 -30.57 -9.00
C ASN A 269 -33.49 -31.12 -10.14
N SER A 270 -33.38 -32.42 -10.45
CA SER A 270 -34.17 -33.05 -11.53
C SER A 270 -35.14 -34.15 -11.06
N ALA A 271 -35.44 -34.25 -9.76
CA ALA A 271 -36.31 -35.29 -9.22
C ALA A 271 -37.49 -34.79 -8.35
N GLU A 272 -38.08 -33.63 -8.65
CA GLU A 272 -39.26 -33.15 -7.88
C GLU A 272 -40.40 -32.56 -8.74
N PHE A 273 -40.47 -32.92 -10.02
CA PHE A 273 -41.65 -32.65 -10.88
C PHE A 273 -42.06 -33.90 -11.66
N ALA A 274 -42.38 -34.98 -10.94
CA ALA A 274 -43.14 -36.12 -11.46
C ALA A 274 -43.78 -36.84 -10.27
N GLY A 275 -44.93 -36.32 -9.81
CA GLY A 275 -45.78 -36.89 -8.77
C GLY A 275 -47.12 -36.19 -8.78
#